data_AF-A0A7C1QSD4-F1
#
_entry.id   AF-A0A7C1QSD4-F1
#
_cell.length_a   1.000
_cell.length_b   1.000
_cell.length_c   1.000
_cell.angle_alpha   90.00
_cell.angle_beta   90.00
_cell.angle_gamma   90.00
#
_symmetry.space_group_name_H-M   'P 1'
#
loop_
_entity.id
_entity.type
_entity.pdbx_description
1 polymer ?
#
loop_
_entity_poly.entity_id
_entity_poly.type
_entity_poly.pdbx_seq_one_letter_code
_entity_poly.pdbx_strand_id
1 'polypeptide(L)'
;MIYKTIAEYMQEWLAGCSFVGIEENTGELLVSFDSDTTDQEKVKVTKHLLDKFDEVKKVIIVEMVDIKKATQMVDDLNKMLAEETPAQKTDKKPDLLDIGDF
;
A
#
# COMPACT_ATOMS: atom_id res chain seq x y z
N MET A 1 5.83 -5.43 25.76
CA MET A 1 6.19 -4.12 25.16
C MET A 1 7.03 -4.37 23.91
N ILE A 2 6.45 -5.03 22.90
CA ILE A 2 7.17 -5.36 21.66
C ILE A 2 7.46 -4.11 20.82
N TYR A 3 6.52 -3.15 20.82
CA TYR A 3 6.64 -1.87 20.12
C TYR A 3 7.88 -1.09 20.54
N LYS A 4 8.23 -1.10 21.83
CA LYS A 4 9.41 -0.40 22.36
C LYS A 4 10.69 -1.06 21.86
N THR A 5 10.77 -2.38 21.93
CA THR A 5 11.92 -3.15 21.44
C THR A 5 12.15 -2.93 19.94
N ILE A 6 11.08 -2.96 19.14
CA ILE A 6 11.17 -2.74 17.69
C ILE A 6 11.58 -1.29 17.40
N ALA A 7 10.97 -0.31 18.07
CA ALA A 7 11.30 1.10 17.88
C ALA A 7 12.77 1.41 18.23
N GLU A 8 13.25 0.93 19.38
CA GLU A 8 14.65 1.09 19.80
C GLU A 8 15.60 0.42 18.81
N TYR A 9 15.27 -0.80 18.36
CA TYR A 9 16.06 -1.51 17.37
C TYR A 9 16.17 -0.76 16.04
N MET A 10 15.04 -0.23 15.54
CA MET A 10 15.02 0.53 14.29
C MET A 10 15.84 1.81 14.40
N GLN A 11 15.75 2.51 15.53
CA GLN A 11 16.50 3.75 15.76
C GLN A 11 18.02 3.53 15.82
N GLU A 12 18.47 2.40 16.36
CA GLU A 12 19.91 2.10 16.49
C GLU A 12 20.54 1.51 15.22
N TRP A 13 19.79 0.71 14.46
CA TRP A 13 20.37 -0.16 13.42
C TRP A 13 19.94 0.17 11.99
N LEU A 14 18.87 0.95 11.82
CA LEU A 14 18.27 1.20 10.51
C LEU A 14 18.24 2.70 10.22
N ALA A 15 19.38 3.23 9.77
CA ALA A 15 19.47 4.61 9.29
C ALA A 15 18.48 4.84 8.14
N GLY A 16 17.75 5.96 8.18
CA GLY A 16 16.74 6.31 7.19
C GLY A 16 15.42 5.55 7.30
N CYS A 17 15.20 4.83 8.42
CA CYS A 17 13.95 4.12 8.69
C CYS A 17 13.38 4.55 10.04
N SER A 18 12.09 4.89 10.06
CA SER A 18 11.37 5.29 11.27
C SER A 18 10.23 4.32 11.58
N PHE A 19 10.08 4.01 12.87
CA PHE A 19 8.95 3.23 13.38
C PHE A 19 7.70 4.10 13.43
N VAL A 20 6.59 3.62 12.86
CA VAL A 20 5.29 4.30 12.90
C VAL A 20 4.35 3.62 13.89
N GLY A 21 4.30 2.29 13.90
CA GLY A 21 3.42 1.53 14.78
C GLY A 21 3.47 0.03 14.51
N ILE A 22 2.89 -0.76 15.40
CA ILE A 22 2.66 -2.19 15.18
C ILE A 22 1.26 -2.56 15.65
N GLU A 23 0.52 -3.28 14.82
CA GLU A 23 -0.77 -3.85 15.18
C GLU A 23 -0.55 -5.23 15.81
N GLU A 24 -0.77 -5.34 17.11
CA GLU A 24 -0.45 -6.56 17.90
C GLU A 24 -1.29 -7.77 17.47
N ASN A 25 -2.51 -7.55 16.96
CA ASN A 25 -3.40 -8.64 16.55
C ASN A 25 -3.00 -9.26 15.20
N THR A 26 -2.55 -8.44 14.26
CA THR A 26 -2.22 -8.87 12.89
C THR A 26 -0.72 -9.09 12.71
N GLY A 27 0.12 -8.53 13.59
CA GLY A 27 1.58 -8.51 13.42
C GLY A 27 2.02 -7.57 12.29
N GLU A 28 1.20 -6.58 11.95
CA GLU A 28 1.50 -5.60 10.90
C GLU A 28 2.36 -4.47 11.48
N LEU A 29 3.61 -4.40 11.05
CA LEU A 29 4.57 -3.36 11.41
C LEU A 29 4.53 -2.24 10.38
N LEU A 30 4.22 -1.03 10.82
CA LEU A 30 4.22 0.17 9.99
C LEU A 30 5.57 0.90 10.14
N VAL A 31 6.22 1.13 9.00
CA VAL A 31 7.52 1.80 8.92
C VAL A 31 7.47 2.90 7.86
N SER A 32 8.21 3.98 8.06
CA SER A 32 8.46 4.98 7.02
C SER A 32 9.93 5.04 6.69
N PHE A 33 10.26 5.32 5.45
CA PHE A 33 11.63 5.50 4.99
C PHE A 33 11.85 6.93 4.51
N ASP A 34 13.10 7.40 4.62
CA ASP A 34 13.49 8.68 4.05
C ASP A 34 13.42 8.63 2.52
N SER A 35 13.19 9.79 1.91
CA SER A 35 12.92 9.92 0.46
C SER A 35 14.05 9.47 -0.46
N ASP A 36 15.27 9.41 0.07
CA ASP A 36 16.50 8.97 -0.60
C ASP A 36 16.76 7.47 -0.45
N THR A 37 15.96 6.75 0.33
CA THR A 37 16.08 5.29 0.50
C THR A 37 15.64 4.59 -0.79
N THR A 38 16.54 3.80 -1.37
CA THR A 38 16.26 3.03 -2.59
C THR A 38 15.31 1.86 -2.32
N ASP A 39 14.59 1.40 -3.34
CA ASP A 39 13.68 0.25 -3.20
C ASP A 39 14.42 -1.03 -2.80
N GLN A 40 15.68 -1.21 -3.22
CA GLN A 40 16.50 -2.34 -2.80
C GLN A 40 16.80 -2.31 -1.30
N GLU A 41 17.08 -1.12 -0.75
CA GLU A 41 17.30 -0.93 0.69
C GLU A 41 16.01 -1.18 1.47
N LYS A 42 14.88 -0.65 1.01
CA LYS A 42 13.56 -0.90 1.64
C LYS A 42 13.26 -2.39 1.74
N VAL A 43 13.50 -3.15 0.66
CA VAL A 43 13.31 -4.62 0.64
C VAL A 43 14.25 -5.31 1.62
N LYS A 44 15.53 -4.92 1.64
CA LYS A 44 16.53 -5.50 2.56
C LYS A 44 16.16 -5.28 4.02
N VAL A 45 15.75 -4.05 4.37
CA VAL A 45 15.31 -3.70 5.72
C VAL A 45 14.04 -4.44 6.10
N THR A 46 13.06 -4.50 5.20
CA THR A 46 11.80 -5.22 5.41
C THR A 46 12.04 -6.69 5.70
N LYS A 47 12.89 -7.36 4.91
CA LYS A 47 13.23 -8.76 5.12
C LYS A 47 13.93 -8.97 6.46
N HIS A 48 14.86 -8.08 6.81
CA HIS A 48 15.58 -8.14 8.08
C HIS A 48 14.66 -7.98 9.29
N LEU A 49 13.64 -7.12 9.21
CA LEU A 49 12.64 -6.95 10.28
C LEU A 49 11.78 -8.20 10.47
N LEU A 50 11.37 -8.85 9.37
CA LEU A 50 10.62 -10.11 9.39
C LEU A 50 11.45 -11.27 9.95
N ASP A 51 12.73 -11.35 9.59
CA ASP A 51 13.63 -12.42 10.06
C ASP A 51 14.00 -12.27 11.55
N LYS A 52 13.90 -11.05 12.11
CA LYS A 52 14.35 -10.74 13.47
C LYS A 52 13.23 -10.77 14.51
N PHE A 53 12.00 -10.43 14.14
CA PHE A 53 10.87 -10.35 15.06
C PHE A 53 9.78 -11.31 14.59
N ASP A 54 9.65 -12.45 15.27
CA ASP A 54 8.63 -13.47 14.96
C ASP A 54 7.19 -12.93 15.07
N GLU A 55 7.00 -11.88 15.85
CA GLU A 55 5.72 -11.18 16.02
C GLU A 55 5.35 -10.32 14.81
N VAL A 56 6.32 -9.95 13.98
CA VAL A 56 6.09 -9.17 12.76
C VAL A 56 5.80 -10.14 11.61
N LYS A 57 4.55 -10.20 11.20
CA LYS A 57 4.10 -11.05 10.08
C LYS A 57 4.17 -10.32 8.75
N LYS A 58 4.09 -8.98 8.78
CA LYS A 58 4.03 -8.15 7.59
C LYS A 58 4.56 -6.76 7.91
N VAL A 59 5.31 -6.19 6.97
CA VAL A 59 5.80 -4.82 7.05
C VAL A 59 5.03 -3.97 6.03
N ILE A 60 4.47 -2.85 6.48
CA ILE A 60 3.75 -1.87 5.68
C ILE A 60 4.60 -0.63 5.60
N ILE A 61 4.92 -0.22 4.38
CA ILE A 61 5.69 1.00 4.13
C ILE A 61 4.73 2.17 3.99
N VAL A 62 4.85 3.13 4.88
CA VAL A 62 4.09 4.38 4.87
C VAL A 62 4.92 5.43 4.14
N GLU A 63 4.53 5.72 2.90
CA GLU A 63 5.13 6.80 2.11
C GLU A 63 4.27 8.05 2.20
N MET A 64 4.90 9.21 2.45
CA MET A 64 4.21 10.49 2.28
C MET A 64 4.09 10.79 0.80
N VAL A 65 2.89 10.59 0.26
CA VAL A 65 2.57 11.02 -1.10
C VAL A 65 2.04 12.45 -1.03
N ASP A 66 2.61 13.36 -1.81
CA ASP A 66 2.01 14.69 -2.01
C ASP A 66 0.59 14.47 -2.56
N ILE A 67 -0.42 15.00 -1.84
CA ILE A 67 -1.83 14.90 -2.22
C ILE A 67 -2.03 15.27 -3.68
N LYS A 68 -1.28 16.23 -4.23
CA LYS A 68 -1.39 16.62 -5.64
C LYS A 68 -1.02 15.49 -6.59
N LYS A 69 0.03 14.71 -6.28
CA LYS A 69 0.41 13.53 -7.07
C LYS A 69 -0.61 12.42 -6.94
N ALA A 70 -1.15 12.19 -5.74
CA ALA A 70 -2.20 11.20 -5.52
C ALA A 70 -3.49 11.55 -6.30
N THR A 71 -3.91 12.82 -6.27
CA THR A 71 -5.04 13.32 -7.07
C THR A 71 -4.78 13.15 -8.56
N GLN A 72 -3.57 13.47 -9.04
CA GLN A 72 -3.20 13.28 -10.44
C GLN A 72 -3.28 11.80 -10.87
N MET A 73 -2.81 10.86 -10.05
CA MET A 73 -2.90 9.42 -10.35
C MET A 73 -4.35 8.94 -10.42
N VAL A 74 -5.23 9.43 -9.53
CA VAL A 74 -6.66 9.12 -9.56
C VAL A 74 -7.32 9.72 -10.81
N ASP A 75 -6.99 10.96 -11.16
CA ASP A 75 -7.51 11.63 -12.36
C ASP A 75 -7.05 10.95 -13.65
N ASP A 76 -5.81 10.49 -13.71
CA ASP A 76 -5.25 9.76 -14.86
C ASP A 76 -5.90 8.37 -14.98
N LEU A 77 -6.10 7.65 -13.87
CA LEU A 77 -6.86 6.38 -13.86
C LEU A 77 -8.31 6.58 -14.33
N ASN A 78 -8.98 7.62 -13.85
CA ASN A 78 -10.34 7.96 -14.26
C ASN A 78 -10.41 8.31 -15.75
N LYS A 79 -9.40 9.00 -16.30
CA LYS A 79 -9.31 9.26 -17.74
C LYS A 79 -9.10 8.00 -18.56
N MET A 80 -8.20 7.11 -18.14
CA MET A 80 -7.97 5.84 -18.85
C MET A 80 -9.23 4.97 -18.88
N LEU A 81 -9.98 4.90 -17.77
CA LEU A 81 -11.28 4.20 -17.71
C LEU A 81 -12.33 4.85 -18.62
N ALA A 82 -12.33 6.18 -18.73
CA ALA A 82 -13.23 6.90 -19.62
C ALA A 82 -12.88 6.71 -21.11
N GLU A 83 -11.59 6.56 -21.45
CA GLU A 83 -11.10 6.31 -22.81
C GLU A 83 -11.31 4.85 -23.26
N GLU A 84 -11.34 3.88 -22.33
CA GLU A 84 -11.71 2.48 -22.60
C GLU A 84 -13.21 2.25 -22.78
N THR A 85 -14.04 3.28 -22.56
CA THR A 85 -15.49 3.21 -22.86
C THR A 85 -15.75 3.90 -24.20
N PRO A 86 -15.72 3.20 -25.36
CA PRO A 86 -16.15 3.81 -26.60
C PRO A 86 -17.63 4.16 -26.46
N ALA A 87 -17.95 5.41 -26.81
CA ALA A 87 -19.30 5.91 -26.99
C ALA A 87 -20.16 4.88 -27.72
N GLN A 88 -21.06 4.22 -26.98
CA GLN A 88 -22.16 3.46 -27.58
C GLN A 88 -23.14 4.46 -28.21
N LYS A 89 -22.87 4.84 -29.47
CA LYS A 89 -23.94 5.17 -30.41
C LYS A 89 -24.52 3.86 -30.94
N THR A 90 -25.47 3.28 -30.22
CA THR A 90 -26.47 2.38 -30.81
C THR A 90 -27.75 2.48 -30.01
N ASP A 91 -28.77 3.08 -30.63
CA ASP A 91 -30.17 2.72 -30.41
C ASP A 91 -30.32 1.20 -30.34
N LYS A 92 -30.59 0.65 -29.17
CA LYS A 92 -31.35 -0.60 -28.97
C LYS A 92 -31.66 -0.76 -27.48
N LYS A 93 -32.94 -1.06 -27.21
CA LYS A 93 -33.48 -1.44 -25.89
C LYS A 93 -32.48 -2.33 -25.12
N PRO A 94 -32.28 -2.13 -23.81
CA PRO A 94 -31.60 -3.13 -23.01
C PRO A 94 -32.45 -4.41 -23.04
N ASP A 95 -31.90 -5.47 -23.63
CA ASP A 95 -32.45 -6.82 -23.46
C ASP A 95 -32.36 -7.14 -21.98
N LEU A 96 -33.52 -7.16 -21.33
CA LEU A 96 -33.70 -7.75 -20.01
C LEU A 96 -33.16 -9.18 -20.08
N LEU A 97 -32.15 -9.47 -19.27
CA LEU A 97 -31.69 -10.83 -19.04
C LEU A 97 -32.88 -11.66 -18.53
N ASP A 98 -33.33 -12.57 -19.37
CA ASP A 98 -34.32 -13.60 -19.05
C ASP A 98 -33.65 -14.63 -18.13
N ILE A 99 -33.68 -14.33 -16.83
CA ILE A 99 -33.33 -15.29 -15.77
C ILE A 99 -34.57 -16.15 -15.58
N GLY A 100 -34.57 -17.30 -16.25
CA GLY A 100 -35.69 -18.22 -16.33
C GLY A 100 -36.32 -18.60 -14.99
N ASP A 101 -37.61 -18.93 -15.06
CA ASP A 101 -38.51 -19.23 -13.94
C ASP A 101 -37.94 -20.25 -12.93
N PHE A 102 -37.97 -19.87 -11.65
CA PHE A 102 -37.93 -20.75 -10.47
C PHE A 102 -39.28 -20.70 -9.75
#